data_AF-A0A9Q1EYL2-F1
#
_entry.id   AF-A0A9Q1EYL2-F1
#
_cell.length_a   1.000
_cell.length_b   1.000
_cell.length_c   1.000
_cell.angle_alpha   90.00
_cell.angle_beta   90.00
_cell.angle_gamma   90.00
#
_symmetry.space_group_name_H-M   'P 1'
#
loop_
_entity.id
_entity.type
_entity.pdbx_description
1 polymer ?
#
loop_
_entity_poly.entity_id
_entity_poly.type
_entity_poly.pdbx_seq_one_letter_code
_entity_poly.pdbx_strand_id
1 'polypeptide(L)'
;MGNPFVIQQRDVIDRASEQLPAWLGCALQLALTGLSSTTTGTENTPLQVIALILSLGYFIFDMGWCVYYRTEGPVMLAHHTLSILGILLALVQGESGIETCAVLFGTEITNPLLQARWFLRKVGRYDTLTGDVVDLLFILLFAGVRIGVGGRMLYCELASPRPSLAVKGGGIAIYGLSCVFMVDIARFACRKSASKFRRWKEQCKALGVNGDSGTTN
;
A
#
# COMPACT_ATOMS: atom_id res chain seq x y z
N MET A 1 -9.12 5.85 31.23
CA MET A 1 -8.00 5.99 30.28
C MET A 1 -8.34 5.16 29.06
N GLY A 2 -8.61 5.81 27.91
CA GLY A 2 -8.90 5.09 26.68
C GLY A 2 -7.69 4.27 26.25
N ASN A 3 -7.91 3.11 25.65
CA ASN A 3 -6.83 2.33 25.05
C ASN A 3 -6.09 3.27 24.06
N PRO A 4 -4.79 3.57 24.26
CA PRO A 4 -4.02 4.56 23.46
C PRO A 4 -4.16 4.35 21.95
N PHE A 5 -4.51 3.13 21.61
CA PHE A 5 -4.56 2.56 20.29
C PHE A 5 -5.91 2.69 19.58
N VAL A 6 -7.02 2.83 20.33
CA VAL A 6 -8.33 3.22 19.79
C VAL A 6 -8.33 4.71 19.45
N ILE A 7 -7.61 5.50 20.24
CA ILE A 7 -7.36 6.92 19.97
C ILE A 7 -6.51 7.06 18.70
N GLN A 8 -5.46 6.26 18.57
CA GLN A 8 -4.58 6.22 17.40
C GLN A 8 -5.27 5.81 16.09
N GLN A 9 -6.20 4.84 16.11
CA GLN A 9 -6.97 4.50 14.90
C GLN A 9 -7.90 5.62 14.47
N ARG A 10 -8.51 6.31 15.44
CA ARG A 10 -9.30 7.51 15.18
C ARG A 10 -8.42 8.59 14.57
N ASP A 11 -7.23 8.82 15.14
CA ASP A 11 -6.28 9.81 14.63
C ASP A 11 -5.76 9.46 13.21
N VAL A 12 -5.52 8.19 12.89
CA VAL A 12 -5.10 7.77 11.54
C VAL A 12 -6.23 7.89 10.53
N ILE A 13 -7.45 7.51 10.90
CA ILE A 13 -8.64 7.67 10.04
C ILE A 13 -8.98 9.15 9.85
N ASP A 14 -8.91 9.95 10.91
CA ASP A 14 -9.16 11.38 10.90
C ASP A 14 -8.10 12.09 10.04
N ARG A 15 -6.79 11.76 10.19
CA ARG A 15 -5.70 12.30 9.34
C ARG A 15 -5.76 11.84 7.88
N ALA A 16 -6.21 10.61 7.62
CA ALA A 16 -6.43 10.12 6.26
C ALA A 16 -7.66 10.81 5.63
N SER A 17 -8.69 11.10 6.42
CA SER A 17 -9.88 11.83 5.99
C SER A 17 -9.62 13.32 5.73
N GLU A 18 -8.70 13.94 6.48
CA GLU A 18 -8.24 15.32 6.26
C GLU A 18 -7.41 15.45 4.98
N GLN A 19 -6.74 14.38 4.55
CA GLN A 19 -5.96 14.32 3.32
C GLN A 19 -6.80 13.95 2.10
N LEU A 20 -7.94 13.28 2.29
CA LEU A 20 -8.85 12.85 1.23
C LEU A 20 -9.13 13.93 0.17
N PRO A 21 -9.34 15.22 0.50
CA PRO A 21 -9.58 16.27 -0.49
C PRO A 21 -8.34 16.58 -1.36
N ALA A 22 -7.14 16.60 -0.77
CA ALA A 22 -5.89 16.83 -1.52
C ALA A 22 -5.56 15.63 -2.43
N TRP A 23 -5.86 14.43 -1.94
CA TRP A 23 -5.70 13.15 -2.64
C TRP A 23 -6.70 12.98 -3.77
N LEU A 24 -7.97 13.32 -3.55
CA LEU A 24 -9.01 13.35 -4.57
C LEU A 24 -8.71 14.43 -5.63
N GLY A 25 -8.21 15.60 -5.22
CA GLY A 25 -7.76 16.64 -6.15
C GLY A 25 -6.64 16.16 -7.06
N CYS A 26 -5.61 15.51 -6.51
CA CYS A 26 -4.52 14.93 -7.31
C CYS A 26 -4.95 13.74 -8.15
N ALA A 27 -5.78 12.84 -7.61
CA ALA A 27 -6.30 11.68 -8.34
C ALA A 27 -7.24 12.08 -9.47
N LEU A 28 -8.06 13.13 -9.28
CA LEU A 28 -8.90 13.72 -10.32
C LEU A 28 -8.03 14.40 -11.38
N GLN A 29 -7.04 15.19 -10.99
CA GLN A 29 -6.07 15.77 -11.92
C GLN A 29 -5.36 14.68 -12.74
N LEU A 30 -5.00 13.56 -12.10
CA LEU A 30 -4.36 12.41 -12.74
C LEU A 30 -5.29 11.65 -13.68
N ALA A 31 -6.55 11.46 -13.28
CA ALA A 31 -7.58 10.83 -14.11
C ALA A 31 -7.93 11.68 -15.34
N LEU A 32 -7.87 13.01 -15.20
CA LEU A 32 -8.11 13.97 -16.28
C LEU A 32 -6.92 14.09 -17.24
N THR A 33 -5.68 13.99 -16.74
CA THR A 33 -4.47 14.21 -17.54
C THR A 33 -3.88 12.93 -18.13
N GLY A 34 -4.10 11.78 -17.49
CA GLY A 34 -3.60 10.48 -17.94
C GLY A 34 -2.08 10.42 -17.99
N LEU A 35 -1.44 9.74 -17.02
CA LEU A 35 0.02 9.65 -17.03
C LEU A 35 0.53 8.99 -18.33
N SER A 36 1.24 9.80 -19.11
CA SER A 36 1.78 9.49 -20.42
C SER A 36 3.21 10.03 -20.50
N SER A 37 4.05 9.48 -21.38
CA SER A 37 5.43 9.93 -21.58
C SER A 37 5.57 11.42 -21.92
N THR A 38 4.47 12.07 -22.31
CA THR A 38 4.39 13.51 -22.57
C THR A 38 4.20 14.36 -21.31
N THR A 39 3.61 13.81 -20.25
CA THR A 39 3.34 14.50 -18.98
C THR A 39 4.41 14.24 -17.90
N THR A 40 5.29 13.26 -18.11
CA THR A 40 6.40 12.94 -17.21
C THR A 40 7.45 14.05 -17.16
N GLY A 41 7.96 14.41 -15.98
CA GLY A 41 8.98 15.44 -15.82
C GLY A 41 8.54 16.86 -16.17
N THR A 42 7.24 17.18 -16.11
CA THR A 42 6.76 18.57 -16.27
C THR A 42 6.90 19.36 -14.97
N GLU A 43 6.86 20.68 -15.08
CA GLU A 43 6.83 21.59 -13.93
C GLU A 43 5.65 21.31 -13.00
N ASN A 44 5.88 21.55 -11.71
CA ASN A 44 4.90 21.34 -10.67
C ASN A 44 3.84 22.44 -10.69
N THR A 45 2.58 22.03 -10.80
CA THR A 45 1.46 22.96 -10.61
C THR A 45 1.32 23.34 -9.13
N PRO A 46 0.75 24.52 -8.79
CA PRO A 46 0.53 24.91 -7.39
C PRO A 46 -0.25 23.87 -6.57
N LEU A 47 -1.23 23.19 -7.19
CA LEU A 47 -1.98 22.12 -6.54
C LEU A 47 -1.12 20.90 -6.22
N GLN A 48 -0.23 20.51 -7.14
CA GLN A 48 0.72 19.42 -6.89
C GLN A 48 1.70 19.80 -5.77
N VAL A 49 2.21 21.03 -5.75
CA VAL A 49 3.10 21.50 -4.68
C VAL A 49 2.41 21.42 -3.31
N ILE A 50 1.17 21.90 -3.20
CA ILE A 50 0.40 21.82 -1.95
C ILE A 50 0.20 20.36 -1.53
N ALA A 51 -0.18 19.48 -2.45
CA ALA A 51 -0.37 18.07 -2.16
C ALA A 51 0.93 17.37 -1.71
N LEU A 52 2.06 17.70 -2.34
CA LEU A 52 3.37 17.21 -1.96
C LEU A 52 3.79 17.71 -0.57
N ILE A 53 3.56 18.99 -0.24
CA ILE A 53 3.86 19.55 1.09
C ILE A 53 3.02 18.87 2.18
N LEU A 54 1.72 18.70 1.94
CA LEU A 54 0.83 18.00 2.89
C LEU A 54 1.25 16.54 3.06
N SER A 55 1.55 15.86 1.96
CA SER A 55 2.04 14.47 1.98
C SER A 55 3.38 14.37 2.72
N LEU A 56 4.29 15.32 2.53
CA LEU A 56 5.58 15.36 3.22
C LEU A 56 5.39 15.44 4.74
N GLY A 57 4.53 16.35 5.20
CA GLY A 57 4.21 16.49 6.63
C GLY A 57 3.63 15.21 7.23
N TYR A 58 2.70 14.57 6.50
CA TYR A 58 2.13 13.29 6.90
C TYR A 58 3.18 12.18 6.98
N PHE A 59 3.99 11.97 5.94
CA PHE A 59 5.00 10.92 5.91
C PHE A 59 6.08 11.11 6.98
N ILE A 60 6.47 12.34 7.29
CA ILE A 60 7.42 12.64 8.39
C ILE A 60 6.78 12.30 9.75
N PHE A 61 5.54 12.72 9.97
CA PHE A 61 4.82 12.41 11.20
C PHE A 61 4.68 10.89 11.39
N ASP A 62 4.24 10.19 10.35
CA ASP A 62 4.04 8.74 10.37
C ASP A 62 5.36 7.97 10.55
N MET A 63 6.43 8.43 9.92
CA MET A 63 7.79 7.91 10.16
C MET A 63 8.20 8.07 11.63
N GLY A 64 8.05 9.28 12.19
CA GLY A 64 8.39 9.55 13.59
C GLY A 64 7.61 8.65 14.54
N TRP A 65 6.32 8.44 14.23
CA TRP A 65 5.46 7.52 14.96
C TRP A 65 5.96 6.07 14.90
N CYS A 66 6.23 5.57 13.69
CA CYS A 66 6.70 4.21 13.45
C CYS A 66 8.02 3.92 14.18
N VAL A 67 8.94 4.89 14.20
CA VAL A 67 10.23 4.76 14.89
C VAL A 67 10.06 4.81 16.41
N TYR A 68 9.23 5.72 16.93
CA TYR A 68 9.03 5.88 18.37
C TYR A 68 8.35 4.66 18.99
N TYR A 69 7.26 4.17 18.37
CA TYR A 69 6.49 3.04 18.89
C TYR A 69 6.94 1.67 18.36
N ARG A 70 7.91 1.63 17.44
CA ARG A 70 8.45 0.39 16.84
C ARG A 70 7.34 -0.51 16.25
N THR A 71 6.35 0.12 15.62
CA THR A 71 5.15 -0.56 15.13
C THR A 71 5.38 -1.33 13.83
N GLU A 72 6.36 -0.90 13.03
CA GLU A 72 6.55 -1.37 11.67
C GLU A 72 7.95 -1.99 11.42
N GLY A 73 8.02 -2.87 10.42
CA GLY A 73 9.25 -3.53 10.00
C GLY A 73 10.19 -2.64 9.17
N PRO A 74 11.46 -3.05 8.98
CA PRO A 74 12.47 -2.25 8.28
C PRO A 74 12.11 -1.93 6.82
N VAL A 75 11.35 -2.80 6.14
CA VAL A 75 10.92 -2.58 4.75
C VAL A 75 9.90 -1.44 4.65
N MET A 76 8.98 -1.34 5.62
CA MET A 76 8.02 -0.22 5.70
C MET A 76 8.75 1.08 6.02
N LEU A 77 9.71 1.08 6.96
CA LEU A 77 10.52 2.25 7.22
C LEU A 77 11.31 2.70 5.98
N ALA A 78 11.91 1.77 5.24
CA ALA A 78 12.56 2.09 3.97
C ALA A 78 11.59 2.70 2.95
N HIS A 79 10.35 2.20 2.89
CA HIS A 79 9.29 2.79 2.08
C HIS A 79 9.01 4.25 2.46
N HIS A 80 8.80 4.55 3.75
CA HIS A 80 8.59 5.93 4.19
C HIS A 80 9.80 6.83 3.90
N THR A 81 11.02 6.34 4.12
CA THR A 81 12.24 7.10 3.81
C THR A 81 12.32 7.44 2.31
N LEU A 82 12.12 6.46 1.43
CA LEU A 82 12.17 6.69 -0.01
C LEU A 82 11.03 7.60 -0.48
N SER A 83 9.83 7.49 0.10
CA SER A 83 8.71 8.40 -0.19
C SER A 83 9.03 9.84 0.23
N ILE A 84 9.58 10.07 1.43
CA ILE A 84 10.01 11.39 1.90
C ILE A 84 11.07 11.98 0.97
N LEU A 85 12.09 11.20 0.62
CA LEU A 85 13.15 11.63 -0.29
C LEU A 85 12.60 11.95 -1.68
N GLY A 86 11.70 11.13 -2.22
CA GLY A 86 11.04 11.37 -3.50
C GLY A 86 10.22 12.66 -3.52
N ILE A 87 9.45 12.92 -2.46
CA ILE A 87 8.69 14.16 -2.30
C ILE A 87 9.62 15.38 -2.23
N LEU A 88 10.69 15.30 -1.43
CA LEU A 88 11.67 16.38 -1.31
C LEU A 88 12.36 16.66 -2.64
N LEU A 89 12.72 15.63 -3.40
CA LEU A 89 13.31 15.77 -4.73
C LEU A 89 12.36 16.48 -5.69
N ALA A 90 11.09 16.08 -5.73
CA ALA A 90 10.09 16.73 -6.58
C ALA A 90 9.86 18.21 -6.20
N LEU A 91 9.84 18.52 -4.90
CA LEU A 91 9.69 19.89 -4.41
C LEU A 91 10.92 20.77 -4.71
N VAL A 92 12.13 20.24 -4.52
CA VAL A 92 13.39 20.98 -4.74
C VAL A 92 13.67 21.18 -6.23
N GLN A 93 13.39 20.18 -7.06
CA GLN A 93 13.57 20.30 -8.51
C GLN A 93 12.47 21.13 -9.17
N GLY A 94 11.29 21.24 -8.54
CA GLY A 94 10.15 21.94 -9.14
C GLY A 94 9.50 21.19 -10.30
N GLU A 95 9.90 19.94 -10.54
CA GLU A 95 9.45 19.09 -11.64
C GLU A 95 9.01 17.72 -11.12
N SER A 96 8.34 16.92 -11.97
CA SER A 96 7.94 15.52 -11.70
C SER A 96 6.89 15.35 -10.59
N GLY A 97 6.19 16.43 -10.21
CA GLY A 97 5.16 16.41 -9.17
C GLY A 97 3.94 15.59 -9.55
N ILE A 98 3.58 15.53 -10.83
CA ILE A 98 2.48 14.68 -11.30
C ILE A 98 2.78 13.19 -11.11
N GLU A 99 4.00 12.75 -11.43
CA GLU A 99 4.46 11.37 -11.24
C GLU A 99 4.54 11.03 -9.75
N THR A 100 5.12 11.94 -8.97
CA THR A 100 5.25 11.77 -7.52
C THR A 100 3.88 11.67 -6.85
N CYS A 101 2.94 12.56 -7.18
CA CYS A 101 1.56 12.50 -6.68
C CYS A 101 0.86 11.20 -7.12
N ALA A 102 1.08 10.73 -8.34
CA ALA A 102 0.51 9.47 -8.82
C ALA A 102 1.04 8.26 -8.04
N VAL A 103 2.35 8.23 -7.79
CA VAL A 103 2.98 7.16 -7.01
C VAL A 103 2.44 7.19 -5.58
N LEU A 104 2.41 8.37 -4.94
CA LEU A 104 1.84 8.54 -3.61
C LEU A 104 0.39 8.05 -3.57
N PHE A 105 -0.44 8.48 -4.53
CA PHE A 105 -1.83 8.06 -4.64
C PHE A 105 -1.97 6.52 -4.67
N GLY A 106 -1.25 5.89 -5.60
CA GLY A 106 -1.23 4.43 -5.71
C GLY A 106 -0.66 3.74 -4.47
N THR A 107 0.17 4.44 -3.70
CA THR A 107 0.73 3.90 -2.47
C THR A 107 -0.28 3.87 -1.31
N GLU A 108 -0.97 4.95 -1.01
CA GLU A 108 -1.92 4.93 0.13
C GLU A 108 -3.26 4.29 -0.21
N ILE A 109 -3.68 4.16 -1.47
CA ILE A 109 -4.97 3.49 -1.77
C ILE A 109 -5.00 2.04 -1.25
N THR A 110 -3.82 1.42 -1.10
CA THR A 110 -3.67 0.08 -0.51
C THR A 110 -3.70 0.05 1.02
N ASN A 111 -3.50 1.19 1.68
CA ASN A 111 -3.34 1.31 3.13
C ASN A 111 -4.66 1.11 3.92
N PRO A 112 -5.86 1.58 3.49
CA PRO A 112 -7.12 1.29 4.17
C PRO A 112 -7.37 -0.21 4.39
N LEU A 113 -6.97 -1.05 3.43
CA LEU A 113 -7.12 -2.51 3.55
C LEU A 113 -6.13 -3.11 4.56
N LEU A 114 -4.91 -2.56 4.67
CA LEU A 114 -3.96 -2.93 5.74
C LEU A 114 -4.53 -2.60 7.12
N GLN A 115 -5.11 -1.41 7.27
CA GLN A 115 -5.74 -0.97 8.52
C GLN A 115 -6.98 -1.82 8.85
N ALA A 116 -7.80 -2.17 7.85
CA ALA A 116 -8.95 -3.05 8.03
C ALA A 116 -8.55 -4.46 8.49
N ARG A 117 -7.49 -5.03 7.89
CA ARG A 117 -6.94 -6.34 8.29
C ARG A 117 -6.48 -6.31 9.75
N TRP A 118 -5.78 -5.25 10.11
CA TRP A 118 -5.29 -5.04 11.45
C TRP A 118 -6.44 -4.93 12.47
N PHE A 119 -7.50 -4.18 12.14
CA PHE A 119 -8.70 -4.05 12.97
C PHE A 119 -9.41 -5.40 13.18
N LEU A 120 -9.58 -6.18 12.10
CA LEU A 120 -10.20 -7.51 12.18
C LEU A 120 -9.44 -8.46 13.11
N ARG A 121 -8.11 -8.34 13.19
CA ARG A 121 -7.30 -9.11 14.16
C ARG A 121 -7.57 -8.69 15.59
N LYS A 122 -7.77 -7.41 15.87
CA LYS A 122 -8.08 -6.94 17.23
C LYS A 122 -9.48 -7.27 17.71
N VAL A 123 -10.46 -7.28 16.81
CA VAL A 123 -11.83 -7.70 17.14
C VAL A 123 -11.96 -9.24 17.16
N GLY A 124 -10.87 -9.99 16.88
CA GLY A 124 -10.89 -11.45 16.87
C GLY A 124 -11.66 -12.07 15.69
N ARG A 125 -12.01 -11.26 14.67
CA ARG A 125 -12.79 -11.69 13.49
C ARG A 125 -11.92 -11.99 12.27
N TYR A 126 -10.60 -12.08 12.43
CA TYR A 126 -9.69 -12.29 11.31
C TYR A 126 -9.82 -13.67 10.65
N ASP A 127 -10.12 -14.72 11.42
CA ASP A 127 -10.28 -16.09 10.89
C ASP A 127 -11.65 -16.34 10.24
N THR A 128 -12.42 -15.28 9.98
CA THR A 128 -13.73 -15.36 9.33
C THR A 128 -13.63 -15.08 7.82
N LEU A 129 -14.72 -15.35 7.09
CA LEU A 129 -14.84 -14.99 5.67
C LEU A 129 -14.52 -13.51 5.41
N THR A 130 -14.86 -12.61 6.35
CA THR A 130 -14.53 -11.18 6.23
C THR A 130 -13.02 -10.94 6.18
N GLY A 131 -12.23 -11.64 7.01
CA GLY A 131 -10.77 -11.52 6.98
C GLY A 131 -10.15 -12.08 5.69
N ASP A 132 -10.75 -13.13 5.13
CA ASP A 132 -10.32 -13.66 3.83
C ASP A 132 -10.63 -12.73 2.66
N VAL A 133 -11.81 -12.10 2.65
CA VAL A 133 -12.17 -11.10 1.64
C VAL A 133 -11.24 -9.90 1.72
N VAL A 134 -10.94 -9.40 2.92
CA VAL A 134 -10.00 -8.28 3.09
C VAL A 134 -8.59 -8.65 2.62
N ASP A 135 -8.09 -9.84 2.95
CA ASP A 135 -6.78 -10.31 2.48
C ASP A 135 -6.75 -10.44 0.94
N LEU A 136 -7.82 -10.97 0.32
CA LEU A 136 -7.92 -11.08 -1.14
C LEU A 136 -7.97 -9.72 -1.82
N LEU A 137 -8.81 -8.81 -1.33
CA LEU A 137 -8.91 -7.44 -1.83
C LEU A 137 -7.56 -6.73 -1.73
N PHE A 138 -6.86 -6.90 -0.60
CA PHE A 138 -5.54 -6.33 -0.42
C PHE A 138 -4.55 -6.85 -1.45
N ILE A 139 -4.50 -8.17 -1.68
CA ILE A 139 -3.61 -8.79 -2.69
C ILE A 139 -3.93 -8.28 -4.09
N LEU A 140 -5.21 -8.26 -4.48
CA LEU A 140 -5.64 -7.82 -5.81
C LEU A 140 -5.33 -6.35 -6.04
N LEU A 141 -5.64 -5.48 -5.05
CA LEU A 141 -5.37 -4.06 -5.15
C LEU A 141 -3.87 -3.78 -5.19
N PHE A 142 -3.09 -4.46 -4.35
CA PHE A 142 -1.63 -4.33 -4.35
C PHE A 142 -1.03 -4.79 -5.69
N ALA A 143 -1.45 -5.94 -6.22
CA ALA A 143 -0.98 -6.42 -7.51
C ALA A 143 -1.38 -5.50 -8.67
N GLY A 144 -2.66 -5.12 -8.75
CA GLY A 144 -3.18 -4.30 -9.84
C GLY A 144 -2.57 -2.90 -9.84
N VAL A 145 -2.58 -2.22 -8.68
CA VAL A 145 -2.13 -0.82 -8.59
C VAL A 145 -0.62 -0.71 -8.44
N ARG A 146 0.00 -1.38 -7.45
CA ARG A 146 1.43 -1.19 -7.16
C ARG A 146 2.33 -1.85 -8.20
N ILE A 147 1.97 -3.05 -8.66
CA ILE A 147 2.79 -3.79 -9.63
C ILE A 147 2.36 -3.48 -11.06
N GLY A 148 1.07 -3.59 -11.39
CA GLY A 148 0.55 -3.32 -12.73
C GLY A 148 0.67 -1.84 -13.13
N VAL A 149 -0.12 -0.98 -12.49
CA VAL A 149 -0.13 0.46 -12.79
C VAL A 149 1.22 1.10 -12.46
N GLY A 150 1.80 0.78 -11.30
CA GLY A 150 3.13 1.28 -10.91
C GLY A 150 4.23 0.89 -11.90
N GLY A 151 4.20 -0.33 -12.45
CA GLY A 151 5.16 -0.77 -13.47
C GLY A 151 5.01 -0.01 -14.79
N ARG A 152 3.78 0.28 -15.21
CA ARG A 152 3.51 1.14 -16.37
C ARG A 152 4.03 2.55 -16.15
N MET A 153 3.82 3.11 -14.96
CA MET A 153 4.29 4.45 -14.61
C MET A 153 5.82 4.53 -14.64
N LEU A 154 6.50 3.56 -14.02
CA LEU A 154 7.96 3.47 -14.06
C LEU A 154 8.48 3.33 -15.49
N TYR A 155 7.80 2.54 -16.33
CA TYR A 155 8.17 2.43 -17.74
C TYR A 155 8.08 3.78 -18.47
N CYS A 156 7.00 4.54 -18.27
CA CYS A 156 6.85 5.87 -18.85
C CYS A 156 7.94 6.84 -18.37
N GLU A 157 8.28 6.81 -17.09
CA GLU A 157 9.31 7.65 -16.47
C GLU A 157 10.71 7.31 -17.02
N LEU A 158 11.05 6.02 -17.11
CA LEU A 158 12.35 5.58 -17.63
C LEU A 158 12.51 5.88 -19.13
N ALA A 159 11.43 5.71 -19.91
CA ALA A 159 11.41 5.99 -21.35
C ALA A 159 11.48 7.49 -21.67
N SER A 160 11.09 8.36 -20.73
CA SER A 160 11.12 9.80 -20.94
C SER A 160 12.54 10.36 -20.78
N PRO A 161 13.01 11.25 -21.68
CA PRO A 161 14.32 11.90 -21.53
C PRO A 161 14.32 13.04 -20.51
N ARG A 162 13.14 13.48 -20.02
CA ARG A 162 13.02 14.67 -19.17
C ARG A 162 13.40 14.44 -17.70
N PRO A 163 12.93 13.39 -17.01
CA PRO A 163 13.22 13.22 -15.59
C PRO A 163 14.72 13.07 -15.34
N SER A 164 15.21 13.76 -14.31
CA SER A 164 16.60 13.65 -13.87
C SER A 164 16.94 12.22 -13.47
N LEU A 165 18.22 11.85 -13.56
CA LEU A 165 18.67 10.51 -13.15
C LEU A 165 18.34 10.19 -11.69
N ALA A 166 18.27 11.22 -10.83
CA ALA A 166 17.87 11.07 -9.44
C ALA A 166 16.40 10.65 -9.30
N VAL A 167 15.50 11.25 -10.08
CA VAL A 167 14.07 10.92 -10.10
C VAL A 167 13.87 9.48 -10.59
N LYS A 168 14.50 9.12 -11.73
CA LYS A 168 14.49 7.75 -12.26
C LYS A 168 15.02 6.72 -11.27
N GLY A 169 16.11 7.04 -10.58
CA GLY A 169 16.67 6.19 -9.53
C GLY A 169 15.69 5.99 -8.38
N GLY A 170 14.99 7.05 -7.96
CA GLY A 170 13.92 7.00 -6.97
C GLY A 170 12.75 6.12 -7.41
N GLY A 171 12.29 6.26 -8.66
CA GLY A 171 11.24 5.43 -9.26
C GLY A 171 11.59 3.93 -9.26
N ILE A 172 12.83 3.59 -9.66
CA ILE A 172 13.32 2.20 -9.61
C ILE A 172 13.35 1.69 -8.17
N ALA A 173 13.83 2.49 -7.22
CA ALA A 173 13.96 2.09 -5.83
C ALA A 173 12.59 1.82 -5.16
N ILE A 174 11.61 2.71 -5.35
CA ILE A 174 10.27 2.55 -4.77
C ILE A 174 9.48 1.40 -5.42
N TYR A 175 9.67 1.17 -6.72
CA TYR A 175 9.11 0.02 -7.41
C TYR A 175 9.76 -1.29 -6.95
N GLY A 176 11.09 -1.29 -6.76
CA GLY A 176 11.82 -2.40 -6.17
C GLY A 176 11.30 -2.80 -4.80
N LEU A 177 11.05 -1.83 -3.91
CA LEU A 177 10.39 -2.08 -2.62
C LEU A 177 8.99 -2.69 -2.79
N SER A 178 8.22 -2.21 -3.77
CA SER A 178 6.88 -2.76 -4.06
C SER A 178 6.94 -4.23 -4.49
N CYS A 179 7.96 -4.62 -5.25
CA CYS A 179 8.23 -6.01 -5.60
C CYS A 179 8.61 -6.87 -4.37
N VAL A 180 9.44 -6.34 -3.47
CA VAL A 180 9.78 -7.03 -2.20
C VAL A 180 8.53 -7.29 -1.38
N PHE A 181 7.67 -6.28 -1.21
CA PHE A 181 6.37 -6.46 -0.54
C PHE A 181 5.51 -7.51 -1.23
N MET A 182 5.43 -7.51 -2.56
CA MET A 182 4.67 -8.53 -3.29
C MET A 182 5.16 -9.94 -3.00
N VAL A 183 6.47 -10.16 -2.93
CA VAL A 183 7.05 -11.48 -2.59
C VAL A 183 6.63 -11.90 -1.19
N ASP A 184 6.69 -11.00 -0.21
CA ASP A 184 6.29 -11.31 1.17
C ASP A 184 4.78 -11.58 1.30
N ILE A 185 3.96 -10.82 0.58
CA ILE A 185 2.51 -11.03 0.48
C ILE A 185 2.21 -12.37 -0.18
N ALA A 186 2.87 -12.72 -1.28
CA ALA A 186 2.71 -14.00 -1.96
C ALA A 186 3.11 -15.17 -1.05
N ARG A 187 4.23 -15.06 -0.34
CA ARG A 187 4.65 -16.06 0.67
C ARG A 187 3.63 -16.19 1.80
N PHE A 188 3.04 -15.09 2.24
CA PHE A 188 1.96 -15.10 3.23
C PHE A 188 0.72 -15.83 2.70
N ALA A 189 0.28 -15.50 1.48
CA ALA A 189 -0.87 -16.12 0.84
C ALA A 189 -0.65 -17.63 0.64
N CYS A 190 0.50 -18.05 0.12
CA CYS A 190 0.84 -19.46 -0.06
C CYS A 190 0.83 -20.23 1.28
N ARG A 191 1.40 -19.65 2.34
CA ARG A 191 1.39 -20.26 3.68
C ARG A 191 -0.03 -20.40 4.24
N LYS A 192 -0.87 -19.37 4.06
CA LYS A 192 -2.29 -19.39 4.49
C LYS A 192 -3.08 -20.44 3.73
N SER A 193 -2.95 -20.49 2.40
CA SER A 193 -3.62 -21.47 1.54
C SER A 193 -3.20 -22.91 1.86
N ALA A 194 -1.90 -23.16 2.06
CA ALA A 194 -1.40 -24.48 2.43
C ALA A 194 -1.91 -24.94 3.81
N SER A 195 -1.99 -24.02 4.78
CA SER A 195 -2.57 -24.28 6.10
C SER A 195 -4.05 -24.69 6.00
N LYS A 196 -4.85 -23.95 5.23
CA LYS A 196 -6.27 -24.28 5.02
C LYS A 196 -6.45 -25.61 4.30
N PHE A 197 -5.67 -25.87 3.26
CA PHE A 197 -5.73 -27.13 2.52
C PHE A 197 -5.44 -28.33 3.41
N ARG A 198 -4.45 -28.23 4.31
CA ARG A 198 -4.16 -29.29 5.30
C ARG A 198 -5.34 -29.52 6.25
N ARG A 199 -5.92 -28.45 6.83
CA ARG A 199 -7.09 -28.56 7.72
C ARG A 199 -8.29 -29.20 7.03
N TRP A 200 -8.56 -28.81 5.79
CA TRP A 200 -9.62 -29.40 4.98
C TRP A 200 -9.38 -30.90 4.73
N LYS A 201 -8.15 -31.28 4.37
CA LYS A 201 -7.77 -32.68 4.16
C LYS A 201 -7.93 -33.53 5.43
N GLU A 202 -7.54 -33.00 6.59
CA GLU A 202 -7.73 -33.65 7.89
C GLU A 202 -9.22 -33.83 8.24
N GLN A 203 -10.06 -32.82 7.98
CA GLN A 203 -11.51 -32.90 8.16
C GLN A 203 -12.16 -33.94 7.24
N CYS A 204 -11.81 -33.97 5.95
CA CYS A 204 -12.31 -34.98 5.02
C CYS A 204 -11.90 -36.40 5.43
N LYS A 205 -10.67 -36.58 5.93
CA LYS A 205 -10.21 -37.87 6.45
C LYS A 205 -11.00 -38.29 7.70
N ALA A 206 -11.28 -37.37 8.63
CA ALA A 206 -12.08 -37.65 9.81
C ALA A 206 -13.55 -37.99 9.48
N LEU A 207 -14.15 -37.30 8.51
CA LEU A 207 -15.51 -37.61 8.03
C LEU A 207 -15.58 -38.98 7.34
N GLY A 208 -14.55 -39.37 6.58
CA GLY A 208 -14.47 -40.69 5.96
C GLY A 208 -14.37 -41.84 6.97
N VAL A 209 -13.63 -41.66 8.08
CA VAL A 209 -13.48 -42.67 9.15
C VAL A 209 -14.78 -42.84 9.96
N ASN A 210 -15.52 -41.76 10.20
CA ASN A 210 -16.81 -41.82 10.91
C ASN A 210 -17.95 -42.40 10.06
N GLY A 211 -17.85 -42.35 8.73
CA GLY A 211 -18.82 -42.98 7.83
C GLY A 211 -18.75 -44.52 7.84
N ASP A 212 -17.56 -45.07 8.02
CA ASP A 212 -17.29 -46.52 8.01
C ASP A 212 -17.68 -47.21 9.32
N SER A 213 -17.77 -46.45 10.42
CA SER A 213 -18.13 -46.95 11.76
C SER A 213 -19.64 -46.89 12.05
N GLY A 214 -20.45 -46.34 11.14
CA GLY A 214 -21.91 -46.25 11.26
C GLY A 214 -22.70 -47.33 10.50
N THR A 215 -22.04 -48.27 9.83
CA THR A 215 -22.68 -49.30 8.99
C THR A 215 -22.58 -50.73 9.51
N THR A 216 -22.02 -50.94 10.69
CA THR A 216 -22.00 -52.25 11.36
C THR A 216 -23.02 -52.28 12.49
N ASN A 217 -24.04 -53.12 12.31
CA ASN A 217 -25.13 -53.50 13.24
C ASN A 217 -24.73 -53.63 14.71
#